data_AF-A0A2U1TVE1-F1
#
_entry.id   AF-A0A2U1TVE1-F1
#
_cell.length_a   1.000
_cell.length_b   1.000
_cell.length_c   1.000
_cell.angle_alpha   90.00
_cell.angle_beta   90.00
_cell.angle_gamma   90.00
#
_symmetry.space_group_name_H-M   'P 1'
#
loop_
_entity.id
_entity.type
_entity.pdbx_description
1 polymer ?
#
loop_
_entity_poly.entity_id
_entity_poly.type
_entity_poly.pdbx_seq_one_letter_code
_entity_poly.pdbx_strand_id
1 'polypeptide(L)'
;MADSTKVPDVNGGAPERPRRARKGGTSQDPLPVALSGPCRRRAHQKPDLRQWPASPQLASGYLVAENSGWRTSRPKIEDSACICCNLCVLLCPDGALANTRDNYPRLLAEWCKGCGICALECPKDAITMVSESDALLADSQHNAVTGEPR
;
A
#
# COMPACT_ATOMS: atom_id res chain seq x y z
N MET A 1 -51.29 -2.14 19.23
CA MET A 1 -51.35 -1.14 18.15
C MET A 1 -49.99 -0.46 18.09
N ALA A 2 -49.43 -0.36 16.89
CA ALA A 2 -48.11 0.19 16.56
C ALA A 2 -47.92 1.62 17.13
N ASP A 3 -46.71 2.12 17.35
CA ASP A 3 -45.81 2.67 16.32
C ASP A 3 -44.39 2.82 16.91
N SER A 4 -43.39 2.04 16.50
CA SER A 4 -42.44 2.34 15.41
C SER A 4 -41.87 3.77 15.37
N THR A 5 -40.54 3.82 15.25
CA THR A 5 -39.72 4.90 14.69
C THR A 5 -39.55 6.21 15.46
N LYS A 6 -38.48 6.27 16.28
CA LYS A 6 -37.47 7.32 16.11
C LYS A 6 -36.10 6.87 16.60
N VAL A 7 -35.25 6.44 15.66
CA VAL A 7 -33.81 6.29 15.87
C VAL A 7 -33.22 7.71 15.96
N PRO A 8 -32.42 8.06 16.98
CA PRO A 8 -31.74 9.35 16.99
C PRO A 8 -30.68 9.40 15.88
N ASP A 9 -30.68 10.52 15.17
CA ASP A 9 -29.83 10.82 14.02
C ASP A 9 -28.34 10.74 14.39
N VAL A 10 -27.60 9.80 13.79
CA VAL A 10 -26.16 9.58 14.05
C VAL A 10 -25.25 10.39 13.12
N ASN A 11 -25.76 11.41 12.43
CA ASN A 11 -24.95 12.27 11.56
C ASN A 11 -24.22 13.38 12.32
N GLY A 12 -23.46 13.02 13.36
CA GLY A 12 -22.44 13.88 13.95
C GLY A 12 -21.18 13.84 13.09
N GLY A 13 -21.08 14.74 12.10
CA GLY A 13 -19.90 14.89 11.26
C GLY A 13 -18.62 15.03 12.10
N ALA A 14 -17.57 14.28 11.74
CA ALA A 14 -16.28 14.35 12.41
C ALA A 14 -15.72 15.79 12.34
N PRO A 15 -15.21 16.35 13.45
CA PRO A 15 -14.68 17.71 13.43
C PRO A 15 -13.43 17.78 12.53
N GLU A 16 -13.44 18.71 11.59
CA GLU A 16 -12.28 18.99 10.73
C GLU A 16 -11.08 19.41 11.58
N ARG A 17 -9.97 18.65 11.48
CA ARG A 17 -8.70 19.03 12.11
C ARG A 17 -8.11 20.25 11.39
N PRO A 18 -7.73 21.33 12.12
CA PRO A 18 -7.12 22.49 11.48
C PRO A 18 -5.73 22.11 10.91
N ARG A 19 -5.53 22.42 9.62
CA ARG A 19 -4.24 22.23 8.94
C ARG A 19 -3.20 23.19 9.54
N ARG A 20 -2.21 22.66 10.27
CA ARG A 20 -1.07 23.45 10.75
C ARG A 20 -0.27 24.01 9.57
N ALA A 21 -0.07 25.32 9.55
CA ALA A 21 0.89 25.97 8.65
C ALA A 21 2.32 25.50 8.98
N ARG A 22 3.01 24.86 8.03
CA ARG A 22 4.41 24.45 8.20
C ARG A 22 5.33 25.62 7.87
N LYS A 23 6.08 26.09 8.85
CA LYS A 23 7.23 26.97 8.65
C LYS A 23 8.31 26.22 7.88
N GLY A 24 8.84 26.85 6.84
CA GLY A 24 9.89 26.31 5.98
C GLY A 24 11.17 26.04 6.74
N GLY A 25 11.76 24.86 6.51
CA GLY A 25 13.09 24.48 6.98
C GLY A 25 14.02 24.37 5.79
N THR A 26 15.08 25.17 5.83
CA THR A 26 16.21 25.19 4.89
C THR A 26 17.19 24.07 5.22
N SER A 27 17.48 23.17 4.29
CA SER A 27 18.69 22.34 4.35
C SER A 27 19.32 22.30 2.96
N GLN A 28 20.42 23.03 2.84
CA GLN A 28 21.35 22.97 1.71
C GLN A 28 22.11 21.64 1.84
N ASP A 29 21.91 20.72 0.89
CA ASP A 29 23.00 20.05 0.15
C ASP A 29 22.48 18.91 -0.75
N PRO A 30 23.23 18.58 -1.82
CA PRO A 30 22.62 18.37 -3.14
C PRO A 30 22.70 16.91 -3.55
N LEU A 31 21.56 16.28 -3.78
CA LEU A 31 21.50 15.13 -4.68
C LEU A 31 20.59 15.51 -5.86
N PRO A 32 21.16 15.64 -7.07
CA PRO A 32 20.41 16.05 -8.23
C PRO A 32 19.76 14.81 -8.81
N VAL A 33 18.54 14.48 -8.41
CA VAL A 33 17.80 13.48 -9.19
C VAL A 33 16.37 13.93 -9.36
N ALA A 34 16.19 14.80 -10.36
CA ALA A 34 15.00 14.73 -11.18
C ALA A 34 14.91 13.29 -11.74
N LEU A 35 14.31 12.38 -10.96
CA LEU A 35 14.05 11.02 -11.41
C LEU A 35 13.08 11.11 -12.58
N SER A 36 13.52 10.66 -13.75
CA SER A 36 12.72 10.56 -14.96
C SER A 36 11.63 9.51 -14.77
N GLY A 37 10.50 9.93 -14.21
CA GLY A 37 9.32 9.11 -14.02
C GLY A 37 8.06 9.97 -14.03
N PRO A 38 6.87 9.38 -14.23
CA PRO A 38 5.60 10.10 -14.37
C PRO A 38 5.15 10.83 -13.09
N CYS A 39 5.90 10.71 -12.00
CA CYS A 39 5.64 11.32 -10.70
C CYS A 39 6.01 12.83 -10.69
N ARG A 40 5.32 13.64 -11.51
CA ARG A 40 5.43 15.11 -11.54
C ARG A 40 4.28 15.81 -10.81
N ARG A 41 3.99 15.50 -9.54
CA ARG A 41 3.16 16.39 -8.71
C ARG A 41 3.75 16.61 -7.32
N ARG A 42 3.59 17.85 -6.84
CA ARG A 42 4.33 18.53 -5.77
C ARG A 42 4.48 17.75 -4.45
N ALA A 43 5.73 17.66 -4.01
CA ALA A 43 6.21 17.72 -2.62
C ALA A 43 5.47 16.91 -1.54
N HIS A 44 5.06 15.67 -1.82
CA HIS A 44 5.35 14.67 -0.79
C HIS A 44 6.87 14.49 -0.83
N GLN A 45 7.60 15.21 0.04
CA GLN A 45 8.97 14.81 0.35
C GLN A 45 8.83 13.40 0.91
N LYS A 46 9.12 12.41 0.06
CA LYS A 46 9.14 11.01 0.47
C LYS A 46 10.21 10.92 1.54
N PRO A 47 9.89 10.60 2.80
CA PRO A 47 10.93 10.23 3.74
C PRO A 47 11.62 9.01 3.13
N ASP A 48 12.94 9.08 3.00
CA ASP A 48 13.72 7.91 2.64
C ASP A 48 13.44 6.83 3.68
N LEU A 49 12.98 5.67 3.23
CA LEU A 49 12.60 4.57 4.11
C LEU A 49 13.78 4.11 4.99
N ARG A 50 15.02 4.39 4.57
CA ARG A 50 16.25 4.14 5.36
C ARG A 50 16.41 5.08 6.56
N GLN A 51 15.69 6.20 6.58
CA GLN A 51 15.77 7.25 7.60
C GLN A 51 14.67 7.13 8.67
N TRP A 52 13.73 6.21 8.52
CA TRP A 52 12.66 5.96 9.49
C TRP A 52 13.14 4.97 10.57
N PRO A 53 12.79 5.13 11.87
CA PRO A 53 13.07 4.12 12.88
C PRO A 53 12.41 2.82 12.43
N ALA A 54 13.17 1.72 12.37
CA ALA A 54 12.75 0.46 11.78
C ALA A 54 11.28 0.14 12.15
N SER A 55 10.36 0.37 11.22
CA SER A 55 9.07 -0.31 11.23
C SER A 55 9.35 -1.79 10.92
N PRO A 56 8.38 -2.71 10.82
CA PRO A 56 8.61 -4.10 10.40
C PRO A 56 9.32 -4.32 9.03
N GLN A 57 9.98 -3.31 8.47
CA GLN A 57 10.81 -3.29 7.26
C GLN A 57 12.11 -4.10 7.36
N LEU A 58 12.15 -5.16 8.16
CA LEU A 58 13.11 -6.21 7.82
C LEU A 58 12.75 -6.67 6.41
N ALA A 59 13.77 -7.04 5.61
CA ALA A 59 13.50 -7.58 4.29
C ALA A 59 12.42 -8.67 4.43
N SER A 60 11.34 -8.47 3.70
CA SER A 60 10.31 -9.46 3.48
C SER A 60 10.97 -10.83 3.27
N GLY A 61 10.55 -11.86 4.01
CA GLY A 61 11.19 -13.18 4.01
C GLY A 61 12.05 -13.52 5.23
N TYR A 62 12.04 -12.70 6.29
CA TYR A 62 12.58 -13.12 7.60
C TYR A 62 11.76 -14.25 8.24
N LEU A 63 10.51 -14.44 7.79
CA LEU A 63 9.75 -15.62 8.17
C LEU A 63 10.47 -16.85 7.63
N VAL A 64 10.75 -17.79 8.52
CA VAL A 64 11.58 -18.99 8.26
C VAL A 64 10.99 -19.89 7.16
N ALA A 65 9.72 -19.69 6.77
CA ALA A 65 9.04 -20.50 5.77
C ALA A 65 7.92 -19.77 4.99
N GLU A 66 7.65 -20.33 3.80
CA GLU A 66 6.42 -20.21 2.99
C GLU A 66 5.17 -20.13 3.87
N ASN A 67 4.35 -19.07 3.87
CA ASN A 67 3.21 -18.98 4.80
C ASN A 67 1.86 -18.61 4.16
N SER A 68 1.86 -18.38 2.85
CA SER A 68 0.75 -17.88 2.05
C SER A 68 -0.46 -18.82 1.95
N GLY A 69 -0.27 -20.11 2.23
CA GLY A 69 -1.22 -21.16 1.87
C GLY A 69 -2.60 -21.15 2.55
N TRP A 70 -2.86 -20.23 3.49
CA TRP A 70 -4.13 -20.19 4.24
C TRP A 70 -5.07 -19.04 3.85
N ARG A 71 -4.64 -18.12 2.97
CA ARG A 71 -5.48 -16.98 2.59
C ARG A 71 -6.52 -17.37 1.55
N THR A 72 -7.67 -16.71 1.59
CA THR A 72 -8.72 -16.83 0.57
C THR A 72 -8.67 -15.69 -0.45
N SER A 73 -8.03 -14.59 -0.09
CA SER A 73 -7.89 -13.39 -0.92
C SER A 73 -6.53 -12.73 -0.73
N ARG A 74 -6.09 -11.97 -1.73
CA ARG A 74 -4.82 -11.21 -1.70
C ARG A 74 -4.99 -9.83 -2.36
N PRO A 75 -4.14 -8.86 -2.05
CA PRO A 75 -4.24 -7.53 -2.65
C PRO A 75 -3.78 -7.55 -4.11
N LYS A 76 -4.52 -6.86 -4.97
CA LYS A 76 -4.14 -6.51 -6.33
C LYS A 76 -3.94 -5.00 -6.40
N ILE A 77 -2.73 -4.60 -6.80
CA ILE A 77 -2.34 -3.20 -6.92
C ILE A 77 -2.61 -2.75 -8.36
N GLU A 78 -3.30 -1.62 -8.51
CA GLU A 78 -3.54 -0.97 -9.79
C GLU A 78 -2.50 0.15 -9.99
N ASP A 79 -1.52 -0.12 -10.85
CA ASP A 79 -0.37 0.77 -11.07
C ASP A 79 -0.77 2.15 -11.62
N SER A 80 -1.89 2.23 -12.35
CA SER A 80 -2.40 3.50 -12.88
C SER A 80 -2.99 4.42 -11.80
N ALA A 81 -3.53 3.86 -10.71
CA ALA A 81 -4.10 4.61 -9.59
C ALA A 81 -3.08 4.86 -8.46
N CYS A 82 -2.04 4.02 -8.37
CA CYS A 82 -1.04 4.08 -7.33
C CYS A 82 -0.17 5.35 -7.43
N ILE A 83 -0.11 6.11 -6.33
CA ILE A 83 0.75 7.31 -6.22
C ILE A 83 2.11 7.02 -5.57
N CYS A 84 2.46 5.76 -5.36
CA CYS A 84 3.74 5.32 -4.79
C CYS A 84 4.07 6.00 -3.44
N CYS A 85 3.06 6.12 -2.57
CA CYS A 85 3.23 6.70 -1.23
C CYS A 85 3.85 5.71 -0.23
N ASN A 86 3.89 4.42 -0.56
CA ASN A 86 4.45 3.32 0.25
C ASN A 86 3.81 3.15 1.64
N LEU A 87 2.63 3.72 1.86
CA LEU A 87 1.89 3.49 3.11
C LEU A 87 1.52 2.01 3.28
N CYS A 88 1.15 1.33 2.20
CA CYS A 88 0.87 -0.10 2.21
C CYS A 88 2.08 -0.97 2.59
N VAL A 89 3.29 -0.56 2.18
CA VAL A 89 4.57 -1.20 2.56
C VAL A 89 4.81 -0.99 4.06
N LEU A 90 4.60 0.23 4.55
CA LEU A 90 4.84 0.58 5.95
C LEU A 90 3.90 -0.14 6.92
N LEU A 91 2.65 -0.33 6.53
CA LEU A 91 1.58 -0.88 7.38
C LEU A 91 1.45 -2.40 7.30
N CYS A 92 2.14 -3.07 6.38
CA CYS A 92 2.06 -4.52 6.26
C CYS A 92 2.72 -5.19 7.48
N PRO A 93 1.98 -5.94 8.33
CA PRO A 93 2.54 -6.54 9.53
C PRO A 93 3.57 -7.62 9.21
N ASP A 94 3.40 -8.33 8.10
CA ASP A 94 4.28 -9.42 7.64
C ASP A 94 5.36 -8.94 6.66
N GLY A 95 5.37 -7.65 6.29
CA GLY A 95 6.29 -7.11 5.29
C GLY A 95 6.08 -7.69 3.87
N ALA A 96 4.92 -8.26 3.56
CA ALA A 96 4.64 -8.89 2.26
C ALA A 96 4.54 -7.91 1.07
N LEU A 97 4.67 -6.60 1.30
CA LEU A 97 4.76 -5.59 0.27
C LEU A 97 6.16 -4.98 0.28
N ALA A 98 6.89 -5.15 -0.81
CA ALA A 98 8.24 -4.61 -0.95
C ALA A 98 8.25 -3.44 -1.93
N ASN A 99 9.08 -2.43 -1.64
CA ASN A 99 9.31 -1.33 -2.56
C ASN A 99 10.41 -1.73 -3.55
N THR A 100 10.10 -1.77 -4.85
CA THR A 100 11.07 -2.09 -5.90
C THR A 100 11.86 -0.86 -6.37
N ARG A 101 12.88 -1.06 -7.23
CA ARG A 101 13.77 0.02 -7.71
C ARG A 101 13.03 1.14 -8.47
N ASP A 102 11.88 0.83 -9.05
CA ASP A 102 10.96 1.74 -9.74
C ASP A 102 10.06 2.54 -8.78
N ASN A 103 10.20 2.35 -7.45
CA ASN A 103 9.40 2.95 -6.39
C ASN A 103 7.94 2.51 -6.34
N TYR A 104 7.56 1.44 -7.05
CA TYR A 104 6.24 0.85 -6.94
C TYR A 104 6.22 -0.24 -5.85
N PRO A 105 5.14 -0.34 -5.06
CA PRO A 105 4.96 -1.46 -4.17
C PRO A 105 4.64 -2.72 -4.98
N ARG A 106 5.34 -3.83 -4.70
CA ARG A 106 5.08 -5.16 -5.25
C ARG A 106 4.71 -6.12 -4.14
N LEU A 107 3.76 -6.99 -4.44
CA LEU A 107 3.32 -8.04 -3.53
C LEU A 107 4.26 -9.23 -3.64
N LEU A 108 4.75 -9.69 -2.49
CA LEU A 108 5.45 -10.94 -2.36
C LEU A 108 4.44 -11.97 -1.89
N ALA A 109 3.88 -12.68 -2.87
CA ALA A 109 2.70 -13.51 -2.70
C ALA A 109 2.97 -14.72 -1.80
N GLU A 110 4.21 -15.04 -1.49
CA GLU A 110 4.61 -16.17 -0.65
C GLU A 110 4.41 -15.86 0.84
N TRP A 111 4.35 -14.56 1.18
CA TRP A 111 4.31 -14.07 2.56
C TRP A 111 3.04 -13.30 2.91
N CYS A 112 2.20 -12.98 1.91
CA CYS A 112 0.95 -12.28 2.15
C CYS A 112 -0.06 -13.16 2.90
N LYS A 113 -0.61 -12.65 4.01
CA LYS A 113 -1.70 -13.29 4.77
C LYS A 113 -3.10 -12.98 4.26
N GLY A 114 -3.25 -11.99 3.38
CA GLY A 114 -4.55 -11.54 2.91
C GLY A 114 -5.34 -10.70 3.93
N CYS A 115 -4.68 -10.05 4.89
CA CYS A 115 -5.36 -9.28 5.96
C CYS A 115 -6.10 -8.02 5.47
N GLY A 116 -5.78 -7.50 4.29
CA GLY A 116 -6.49 -6.35 3.68
C GLY A 116 -6.15 -4.97 4.23
N ILE A 117 -5.27 -4.83 5.24
CA ILE A 117 -4.86 -3.52 5.81
C ILE A 117 -4.35 -2.57 4.72
N CYS A 118 -3.55 -3.08 3.78
CA CYS A 118 -3.03 -2.28 2.67
C CYS A 118 -4.12 -1.71 1.76
N ALA A 119 -5.22 -2.44 1.55
CA ALA A 119 -6.35 -1.99 0.76
C ALA A 119 -7.14 -0.90 1.51
N LEU A 120 -7.41 -1.13 2.80
CA LEU A 120 -8.15 -0.20 3.65
C LEU A 120 -7.45 1.16 3.79
N GLU A 121 -6.13 1.14 3.96
CA GLU A 121 -5.33 2.34 4.26
C GLU A 121 -4.81 3.04 3.01
N CYS A 122 -5.13 2.53 1.80
CA CYS A 122 -4.69 3.16 0.57
C CYS A 122 -5.45 4.49 0.37
N PRO A 123 -4.80 5.66 0.40
CA PRO A 123 -5.48 6.96 0.26
C PRO A 123 -6.02 7.21 -1.17
N LYS A 124 -5.79 6.27 -2.09
CA LYS A 124 -6.18 6.34 -3.50
C LYS A 124 -7.03 5.17 -3.94
N ASP A 125 -7.39 4.26 -3.03
CA ASP A 125 -8.12 3.03 -3.34
C ASP A 125 -7.47 2.23 -4.49
N ALA A 126 -6.14 2.33 -4.62
CA ALA A 126 -5.37 1.70 -5.68
C ALA A 126 -5.13 0.21 -5.44
N ILE A 127 -5.65 -0.34 -4.34
CA ILE A 127 -5.46 -1.72 -3.93
C ILE A 127 -6.83 -2.33 -3.69
N THR A 128 -7.11 -3.43 -4.38
CA THR A 128 -8.35 -4.20 -4.26
C THR A 128 -8.04 -5.60 -3.75
N MET A 129 -8.90 -6.16 -2.90
CA MET A 129 -8.77 -7.55 -2.49
C MET A 129 -9.44 -8.45 -3.52
N VAL A 130 -8.67 -9.36 -4.12
CA VAL A 130 -9.15 -10.33 -5.11
C VAL A 130 -9.09 -11.74 -4.52
N SER A 131 -9.91 -12.66 -5.02
CA SER A 131 -9.85 -14.05 -4.59
C SER A 131 -8.49 -14.67 -4.98
N GLU A 132 -7.97 -15.58 -4.16
CA GLU A 132 -6.70 -16.24 -4.45
C GLU A 132 -6.77 -17.01 -5.77
N SER A 133 -7.89 -17.70 -6.01
CA SER A 133 -8.13 -18.45 -7.24
C SER A 133 -8.05 -17.56 -8.49
N ASP A 134 -8.72 -16.41 -8.47
CA ASP A 134 -8.69 -15.48 -9.62
C ASP A 134 -7.29 -14.91 -9.84
N ALA A 135 -6.57 -14.67 -8.75
CA ALA A 135 -5.24 -14.11 -8.80
C ALA A 135 -4.20 -15.10 -9.36
N LEU A 136 -4.29 -16.38 -8.98
CA LEU A 136 -3.46 -17.45 -9.56
C LEU A 136 -3.72 -17.66 -11.05
N LEU A 137 -4.99 -17.57 -11.48
CA LEU A 137 -5.35 -17.63 -12.90
C LEU A 137 -4.71 -16.46 -13.66
N ALA A 138 -4.77 -15.24 -13.11
CA ALA A 138 -4.14 -14.07 -13.71
C ALA A 138 -2.61 -14.18 -13.79
N ASP A 139 -1.96 -14.75 -12.77
CA ASP A 139 -0.50 -14.98 -12.78
C ASP A 139 -0.11 -16.02 -13.83
N SER A 140 -0.85 -17.14 -13.91
CA SER A 140 -0.56 -18.19 -14.90
C SER A 140 -0.67 -17.69 -16.35
N GLN A 141 -1.65 -16.83 -16.63
CA GLN A 141 -1.82 -16.18 -17.92
C GLN A 141 -0.69 -15.18 -18.20
N HIS A 142 -0.23 -14.42 -17.19
CA HIS A 142 0.91 -13.52 -17.34
C HIS A 142 2.18 -14.29 -17.66
N ASN A 143 2.49 -15.32 -16.89
CA ASN A 143 3.69 -16.15 -17.06
C ASN A 143 3.70 -16.86 -18.42
N ALA A 144 2.55 -17.27 -18.94
CA ALA A 144 2.44 -17.85 -20.27
C ALA A 144 2.81 -16.86 -21.40
N VAL A 145 2.66 -15.56 -21.16
CA VAL A 145 2.95 -14.50 -22.13
C VAL A 145 4.38 -13.97 -21.99
N THR A 146 4.86 -13.77 -20.77
CA THR A 146 6.17 -13.13 -20.50
C THR A 146 7.28 -14.13 -20.17
N GLY A 147 6.94 -15.33 -19.72
CA GLY A 147 7.91 -16.30 -19.21
C GLY A 147 8.47 -15.99 -17.82
N GLU A 148 7.99 -14.94 -17.15
CA GLU A 148 8.48 -14.47 -15.85
C GLU A 148 7.32 -14.32 -14.84
N PRO A 149 7.51 -14.68 -13.56
CA PRO A 149 6.53 -14.43 -12.50
C PRO A 149 6.38 -12.93 -12.22
N ARG A 150 5.15 -12.54 -11.86
CA ARG A 150 4.74 -11.14 -11.69
C ARG A 150 5.21 -10.53 -10.36
#